data_AF-A0A427A9I7-F1
#
_entry.id   AF-A0A427A9I7-F1
#
_cell.length_a   1.000
_cell.length_b   1.000
_cell.length_c   1.000
_cell.angle_alpha   90.00
_cell.angle_beta   90.00
_cell.angle_gamma   90.00
#
_symmetry.space_group_name_H-M   'P 1'
#
loop_
_entity.id
_entity.type
_entity.pdbx_description
1 polymer ?
#
loop_
_entity_poly.entity_id
_entity_poly.type
_entity_poly.pdbx_seq_one_letter_code
_entity_poly.pdbx_strand_id
1 'polypeptide(L)'
;MYASQFDVGSASLFSGGGFMPSQATQTPDSGFVKGVLPFTVKQISEAYHSNDDKSNFVVDGVDAANVRLLGLVMNKTERVTDVSFVLDDGTGRIDVNRWVNETSDTNEMAIIQ
;
A
#
# COMPACT_ATOMS: atom_id res chain seq x y z
N MET A 1 -68.61 -0.64 28.24
CA MET A 1 -69.24 0.62 27.80
C MET A 1 -68.81 0.89 26.37
N TYR A 2 -69.81 1.14 25.51
CA TYR A 2 -69.85 1.89 24.24
C TYR A 2 -68.74 1.79 23.16
N ALA A 3 -69.25 1.70 21.92
CA ALA A 3 -68.59 1.50 20.64
C ALA A 3 -68.12 2.79 19.94
N SER A 4 -67.20 2.65 18.96
CA SER A 4 -67.09 3.35 17.64
C SER A 4 -65.65 3.17 17.12
N GLN A 5 -65.40 2.52 15.98
CA GLN A 5 -65.60 2.89 14.57
C GLN A 5 -64.51 3.83 14.00
N PHE A 6 -63.86 3.31 12.96
CA PHE A 6 -62.98 3.94 11.97
C PHE A 6 -63.54 5.26 11.42
N ASP A 7 -62.68 6.24 11.08
CA ASP A 7 -62.32 6.53 9.68
C ASP A 7 -61.22 7.60 9.56
N VAL A 8 -60.50 7.42 8.45
CA VAL A 8 -59.57 8.23 7.67
C VAL A 8 -59.74 9.75 7.73
N GLY A 9 -58.60 10.44 7.73
CA GLY A 9 -58.47 11.84 7.35
C GLY A 9 -57.05 12.34 7.61
N SER A 10 -56.13 12.19 6.66
CA SER A 10 -55.88 13.17 5.59
C SER A 10 -54.79 14.19 5.99
N ALA A 11 -53.59 13.99 5.42
CA ALA A 11 -52.77 15.08 4.88
C ALA A 11 -51.58 14.48 4.12
N SER A 12 -51.89 13.96 2.93
CA SER A 12 -51.24 14.31 1.67
C SER A 12 -50.05 15.27 1.81
N LEU A 13 -48.83 14.74 1.67
CA LEU A 13 -47.65 15.53 1.31
C LEU A 13 -46.91 14.83 0.16
N PHE A 14 -47.61 14.68 -0.96
CA PHE A 14 -46.97 14.57 -2.27
C PHE A 14 -47.30 15.85 -3.04
N SER A 15 -46.32 16.71 -3.27
CA SER A 15 -46.26 17.58 -4.46
C SER A 15 -44.93 18.33 -4.49
N GLY A 16 -44.09 18.05 -5.50
CA GLY A 16 -43.10 19.02 -5.99
C GLY A 16 -41.68 18.51 -6.18
N GLY A 17 -41.27 18.39 -7.45
CA GLY A 17 -39.90 18.71 -7.89
C GLY A 17 -38.87 17.59 -7.82
N GLY A 18 -38.66 16.91 -8.95
CA GLY A 18 -37.64 15.87 -9.11
C GLY A 18 -36.21 16.40 -9.04
N PHE A 19 -35.41 15.77 -8.18
CA PHE A 19 -33.98 15.57 -8.35
C PHE A 19 -33.66 14.17 -7.81
N MET A 20 -33.43 13.20 -8.70
CA MET A 20 -32.81 11.94 -8.28
C MET A 20 -31.32 12.21 -8.11
N PRO A 21 -30.72 12.01 -6.92
CA PRO A 21 -29.26 11.99 -6.84
C PRO A 21 -28.80 10.80 -7.68
N SER A 22 -28.02 11.06 -8.71
CA SER A 22 -27.32 10.02 -9.45
C SER A 22 -26.52 9.22 -8.43
N GLN A 23 -26.80 7.91 -8.36
CA GLN A 23 -25.94 6.96 -7.67
C GLN A 23 -24.60 7.01 -8.40
N ALA A 24 -23.70 7.89 -7.95
CA ALA A 24 -22.30 7.82 -8.30
C ALA A 24 -21.86 6.43 -7.87
N THR A 25 -21.61 5.57 -8.84
CA THR A 25 -20.83 4.36 -8.64
C THR A 25 -19.46 4.87 -8.24
N GLN A 26 -19.26 5.11 -6.94
CA GLN A 26 -17.93 5.12 -6.37
C GLN A 26 -17.44 3.70 -6.61
N THR A 27 -16.77 3.49 -7.74
CA THR A 27 -15.74 2.46 -7.82
C THR A 27 -14.98 2.61 -6.51
N PRO A 28 -14.95 1.58 -5.65
CA PRO A 28 -14.07 1.66 -4.50
C PRO A 28 -12.72 1.90 -5.13
N ASP A 29 -12.16 3.09 -4.92
CA ASP A 29 -10.79 3.38 -5.21
C ASP A 29 -10.08 2.22 -4.49
N SER A 30 -9.57 1.25 -5.26
CA SER A 30 -8.96 0.06 -4.72
C SER A 30 -7.76 0.59 -3.99
N GLY A 31 -7.97 0.88 -2.71
CA GLY A 31 -7.16 1.81 -1.96
C GLY A 31 -5.75 1.35 -2.15
N PHE A 32 -4.97 2.18 -2.85
CA PHE A 32 -3.54 1.99 -2.98
C PHE A 32 -3.08 1.65 -1.57
N VAL A 33 -2.67 0.40 -1.35
CA VAL A 33 -2.04 0.01 -0.10
C VAL A 33 -0.72 0.77 -0.10
N LYS A 34 -0.76 2.04 0.29
CA LYS A 34 0.40 2.87 0.61
C LYS A 34 0.97 2.29 1.89
N GLY A 35 1.63 1.16 1.75
CA GLY A 35 2.14 0.34 2.84
C GLY A 35 3.41 -0.34 2.38
N VAL A 36 4.23 -0.73 3.34
CA VAL A 36 5.45 -1.48 3.08
C VAL A 36 5.10 -2.96 3.11
N LEU A 37 5.15 -3.62 1.96
CA LEU A 37 4.71 -5.01 1.79
C LEU A 37 5.88 -5.99 2.00
N PRO A 38 5.69 -7.09 2.75
CA PRO A 38 6.72 -8.12 2.86
C PRO A 38 6.81 -8.91 1.56
N PHE A 39 8.03 -9.08 1.03
CA PHE A 39 8.31 -9.92 -0.12
C PHE A 39 9.59 -10.73 0.11
N THR A 40 9.81 -11.70 -0.77
CA THR A 40 11.09 -12.39 -0.91
C THR A 40 11.91 -11.77 -2.05
N VAL A 41 13.22 -11.97 -2.05
CA VAL A 41 14.11 -11.51 -3.11
C VAL A 41 13.72 -12.14 -4.44
N LYS A 42 13.31 -13.41 -4.45
CA LYS A 42 12.83 -14.07 -5.68
C LYS A 42 11.63 -13.34 -6.28
N GLN A 43 10.61 -13.02 -5.48
CA GLN A 43 9.43 -12.31 -5.97
C GLN A 43 9.80 -10.94 -6.55
N ILE A 44 10.70 -10.21 -5.89
CA ILE A 44 11.20 -8.92 -6.40
C ILE A 44 11.96 -9.10 -7.72
N SER A 45 12.77 -10.17 -7.85
CA SER A 45 13.51 -10.44 -9.07
C SER A 45 12.62 -10.79 -10.28
N GLU A 46 11.39 -11.24 -10.02
CA GLU A 46 10.38 -11.58 -11.03
C GLU A 46 9.38 -10.43 -11.27
N ALA A 47 9.59 -9.27 -10.63
CA ALA A 47 8.74 -8.09 -10.76
C ALA A 47 8.77 -7.49 -12.17
N TYR A 48 7.66 -6.86 -12.57
CA TYR A 48 7.51 -6.23 -13.88
C TYR A 48 6.93 -4.81 -13.76
N HIS A 49 7.10 -3.99 -14.79
CA HIS A 49 6.50 -2.65 -14.83
C HIS A 49 5.04 -2.74 -15.26
N SER A 50 4.16 -1.99 -14.62
CA SER A 50 2.80 -1.81 -15.13
C SER A 50 2.85 -1.06 -16.48
N ASN A 51 1.95 -1.40 -17.40
CA ASN A 51 1.80 -0.71 -18.69
C ASN A 51 1.02 0.63 -18.56
N ASP A 52 0.87 1.15 -17.34
CA ASP A 52 0.24 2.46 -17.09
C ASP A 52 1.32 3.55 -17.13
N ASP A 53 0.93 4.81 -17.36
CA ASP A 53 1.86 5.96 -17.34
C ASP A 53 2.49 6.19 -15.95
N LYS A 54 2.01 5.46 -14.93
CA LYS A 54 2.59 5.38 -13.59
C LYS A 54 3.68 4.31 -13.57
N SER A 55 4.94 4.72 -13.45
CA SER A 55 6.11 3.84 -13.33
C SER A 55 6.17 3.04 -12.02
N ASN A 56 5.18 2.16 -11.79
CA ASN A 56 5.13 1.27 -10.64
C ASN A 56 5.65 -0.13 -11.01
N PHE A 57 6.36 -0.74 -10.07
CA PHE A 57 6.65 -2.17 -10.12
C PHE A 57 5.45 -2.96 -9.59
N VAL A 58 5.15 -4.04 -10.28
CA VAL A 58 4.16 -5.04 -9.90
C VAL A 58 4.88 -6.31 -9.49
N VAL A 59 4.63 -6.75 -8.26
CA VAL A 59 5.19 -7.97 -7.67
C VAL A 59 4.02 -8.89 -7.35
N ASP A 60 3.97 -10.08 -7.95
CA ASP A 60 2.86 -11.03 -7.80
C ASP A 60 1.46 -10.43 -8.00
N GLY A 61 1.34 -9.49 -8.94
CA GLY A 61 0.07 -8.81 -9.25
C GLY A 61 -0.29 -7.67 -8.30
N VAL A 62 0.60 -7.28 -7.38
CA VAL A 62 0.41 -6.15 -6.45
C VAL A 62 1.39 -5.03 -6.77
N ASP A 63 0.87 -3.81 -6.91
CA ASP A 63 1.68 -2.59 -7.03
C ASP A 63 2.52 -2.40 -5.74
N ALA A 64 3.84 -2.42 -5.88
CA ALA A 64 4.77 -2.33 -4.76
C ALA A 64 5.83 -1.27 -5.02
N ALA A 65 5.72 -0.15 -4.30
CA ALA A 65 6.75 0.90 -4.29
C ALA A 65 7.73 0.74 -3.12
N ASN A 66 7.27 0.19 -2.00
CA ASN A 66 8.06 -0.01 -0.79
C ASN A 66 7.90 -1.44 -0.29
N VAL A 67 9.01 -2.09 0.03
CA VAL A 67 9.05 -3.50 0.42
C VAL A 67 9.75 -3.72 1.76
N ARG A 68 9.40 -4.79 2.47
CA ARG A 68 10.14 -5.30 3.62
C ARG A 68 10.80 -6.61 3.24
N LEU A 69 12.08 -6.72 3.56
CA LEU A 69 12.88 -7.92 3.38
C LEU A 69 13.46 -8.34 4.73
N LEU A 70 13.69 -9.63 4.89
CA LEU A 70 14.42 -10.21 6.01
C LEU A 70 15.41 -11.23 5.45
N GLY A 71 16.68 -11.09 5.78
CA GLY A 71 17.73 -11.96 5.29
C GLY A 71 19.04 -11.76 6.03
N LEU A 72 20.03 -12.55 5.65
CA LEU A 72 21.39 -12.46 6.14
C LEU A 72 22.14 -11.36 5.39
N VAL A 73 22.84 -10.51 6.13
CA VAL A 73 23.70 -9.46 5.57
C VAL A 73 25.05 -10.07 5.23
N MET A 74 25.52 -9.81 4.02
CA MET A 74 26.78 -10.32 3.47
C MET A 74 27.53 -9.18 2.78
N ASN A 75 28.87 -9.27 2.69
CA ASN A 75 29.70 -8.37 1.87
C ASN A 75 29.51 -6.87 2.16
N LYS A 76 29.34 -6.49 3.42
CA LYS A 76 29.15 -5.09 3.84
C LYS A 76 30.38 -4.23 3.51
N THR A 77 30.13 -3.08 2.91
CA THR A 77 31.12 -2.04 2.60
C THR A 77 30.62 -0.69 3.09
N GLU A 78 31.38 -0.06 3.98
CA GLU A 78 31.06 1.26 4.53
C GLU A 78 31.87 2.36 3.82
N ARG A 79 31.20 3.46 3.50
CA ARG A 79 31.77 4.67 2.90
C ARG A 79 31.24 5.90 3.61
N VAL A 80 31.79 7.07 3.28
CA VAL A 80 31.36 8.35 3.87
C VAL A 80 29.90 8.67 3.53
N THR A 81 29.47 8.35 2.32
CA THR A 81 28.13 8.69 1.82
C THR A 81 27.11 7.58 1.96
N ASP A 82 27.55 6.34 2.15
CA ASP A 82 26.70 5.17 2.04
C ASP A 82 27.29 3.92 2.70
N VAL A 83 26.41 2.98 3.01
CA VAL A 83 26.75 1.59 3.36
C VAL A 83 26.05 0.68 2.37
N SER A 84 26.83 -0.15 1.68
CA SER A 84 26.32 -1.14 0.73
C SER A 84 26.55 -2.55 1.23
N PHE A 85 25.62 -3.46 0.99
CA PHE A 85 25.72 -4.87 1.37
C PHE A 85 24.81 -5.73 0.50
N VAL A 86 25.01 -7.04 0.55
CA VAL A 86 24.13 -8.03 -0.08
C VAL A 86 23.20 -8.61 0.98
N LEU A 87 21.91 -8.67 0.70
CA LEU A 87 20.93 -9.36 1.54
C LEU A 87 20.55 -10.70 0.89
N ASP A 88 20.73 -11.80 1.62
CA ASP A 88 20.34 -13.17 1.21
C ASP A 88 19.17 -13.67 2.08
N ASP A 89 17.99 -13.88 1.49
CA ASP A 89 16.80 -14.36 2.22
C ASP A 89 16.54 -15.87 2.04
N GLY A 90 17.46 -16.60 1.42
CA GLY A 90 17.32 -18.02 1.07
C GLY A 90 16.54 -18.28 -0.23
N THR A 91 15.86 -17.27 -0.79
CA THR A 91 15.21 -17.34 -2.11
C THR A 91 16.02 -16.66 -3.20
N GLY A 92 16.89 -15.72 -2.81
CA GLY A 92 17.80 -15.01 -3.70
C GLY A 92 18.70 -14.03 -2.95
N ARG A 93 19.50 -13.30 -3.71
CA ARG A 93 20.40 -12.25 -3.22
C ARG A 93 20.11 -10.92 -3.89
N ILE A 94 20.12 -9.83 -3.12
CA ILE A 94 19.90 -8.47 -3.62
C ILE A 94 20.92 -7.50 -3.05
N ASP A 95 21.43 -6.60 -3.90
CA ASP A 95 22.29 -5.51 -3.46
C ASP A 95 21.44 -4.42 -2.79
N VAL A 96 21.83 -4.02 -1.59
CA VAL A 96 21.18 -2.96 -0.81
C VAL A 96 22.17 -1.82 -0.62
N ASN A 97 21.69 -0.60 -0.83
CA ASN A 97 22.45 0.61 -0.56
C ASN A 97 21.70 1.54 0.41
N ARG A 98 22.31 1.82 1.57
CA ARG A 98 21.81 2.74 2.58
C ARG A 98 22.67 4.01 2.60
N TRP A 99 22.10 5.11 2.11
CA TRP A 99 22.74 6.43 2.17
C TRP A 99 22.93 6.90 3.61
N VAL A 100 23.97 7.68 3.88
CA VAL A 100 24.28 8.28 5.17
C VAL A 100 24.11 9.79 5.05
N ASN A 101 23.11 10.34 5.74
CA ASN A 101 22.82 11.77 5.78
C ASN A 101 23.25 12.39 7.11
N GLU A 102 23.16 11.63 8.20
CA GLU A 102 23.47 12.07 9.56
C GLU A 102 24.31 11.03 10.30
N THR A 103 24.94 11.43 11.41
CA THR A 103 25.74 10.51 12.25
C THR A 103 24.92 9.33 12.79
N SER A 104 23.61 9.53 13.01
CA SER A 104 22.67 8.48 13.40
C SER A 104 22.64 7.33 12.39
N ASP A 105 22.60 7.63 11.09
CA ASP A 105 22.60 6.63 10.02
C ASP A 105 23.85 5.74 10.07
N THR A 106 25.01 6.34 10.35
CA THR A 106 26.27 5.59 10.49
C THR A 106 26.22 4.67 11.71
N ASN A 107 25.73 5.17 12.84
CA ASN A 107 25.64 4.41 14.09
C ASN A 107 24.68 3.22 13.96
N GLU A 108 23.55 3.40 13.28
CA GLU A 108 22.58 2.33 13.00
C GLU A 108 23.19 1.24 12.12
N MET A 109 23.99 1.62 11.12
CA MET A 109 24.65 0.63 10.26
C MET A 109 25.83 -0.04 10.95
N ALA A 110 26.53 0.62 11.89
CA ALA A 110 27.69 0.07 12.59
C ALA A 110 27.36 -1.16 13.45
N ILE A 111 26.11 -1.30 13.93
CA ILE A 111 25.68 -2.46 14.73
C ILE A 111 25.32 -3.69 13.88
N ILE A 112 25.22 -3.54 12.55
CA ILE A 112 24.94 -4.63 11.62
C ILE A 112 26.26 -5.34 11.27
N GLN A 113 26.32 -6.64 11.56
CA GLN A 113 27.46 -7.53 11.29
C GLN A 113 27.26 -8.35 10.03
#